data_AF-A0A4P7GWQ7-F1
#
_entry.id   AF-A0A4P7GWQ7-F1
#
_cell.length_a   1.000
_cell.length_b   1.000
_cell.length_c   1.000
_cell.angle_alpha   90.00
_cell.angle_beta   90.00
_cell.angle_gamma   90.00
#
_symmetry.space_group_name_H-M   'P 1'
#
loop_
_entity.id
_entity.type
_entity.pdbx_description
1 polymer ?
#
loop_
_entity_poly.entity_id
_entity_poly.type
_entity_poly.pdbx_seq_one_letter_code
_entity_poly.pdbx_strand_id
1 'polypeptide(L)'
;MFAKDPAARRAGGSPAAAGGRRQTGSTGRGMSAEQLARLGEVASRLPRYVKLARLILGLGPQAQVPGSGRARRFVLAGLAYLFAPLDPLPGFIPVLGQLDDLLVALFALRQALRSLPAPVQARVLRQAGLDGVTVEHDWRLVRDGTRDVLAATGRGAWHLGRRGTGALVRLGLRLGSLAGRGLGGLLRRAGTRLPAGQRPGRRRS
;
A
#
# COMPACT_ATOMS: atom_id res chain seq x y z
N MET A 1 -59.60 -30.21 -25.83
CA MET A 1 -60.44 -30.77 -24.74
C MET A 1 -59.47 -31.13 -23.60
N PHE A 2 -59.01 -30.15 -22.80
CA PHE A 2 -59.65 -29.53 -21.63
C PHE A 2 -60.02 -30.52 -20.52
N ALA A 3 -59.13 -30.61 -19.53
CA ALA A 3 -59.37 -30.65 -18.08
C ALA A 3 -57.98 -30.59 -17.41
N LYS A 4 -57.35 -29.42 -17.24
CA LYS A 4 -57.48 -28.52 -16.09
C LYS A 4 -58.49 -28.99 -15.03
N ASP A 5 -57.97 -29.38 -13.88
CA ASP A 5 -58.59 -29.05 -12.60
C ASP A 5 -57.51 -28.67 -11.56
N PRO A 6 -57.85 -27.79 -10.61
CA PRO A 6 -56.95 -26.78 -10.06
C PRO A 6 -56.82 -26.92 -8.53
N ALA A 7 -55.96 -26.07 -7.97
CA ALA A 7 -56.11 -25.46 -6.63
C ALA A 7 -56.78 -26.28 -5.50
N ALA A 8 -55.99 -26.65 -4.48
CA ALA A 8 -55.99 -25.93 -3.20
C ALA A 8 -55.50 -26.80 -2.03
N ARG A 9 -54.42 -26.34 -1.39
CA ARG A 9 -54.22 -26.16 0.07
C ARG A 9 -52.75 -25.82 0.29
N ARG A 10 -52.38 -24.54 0.21
CA ARG A 10 -52.32 -23.53 1.30
C ARG A 10 -51.29 -23.83 2.39
N ALA A 11 -50.38 -22.85 2.50
CA ALA A 11 -49.86 -22.24 3.72
C ALA A 11 -48.94 -23.09 4.60
N GLY A 12 -47.64 -22.82 4.43
CA GLY A 12 -46.58 -23.10 5.39
C GLY A 12 -45.40 -22.19 5.11
N GLY A 13 -45.60 -20.88 5.26
CA GLY A 13 -44.49 -19.93 5.31
C GLY A 13 -43.60 -20.31 6.49
N SER A 14 -42.34 -20.61 6.22
CA SER A 14 -41.32 -20.75 7.25
C SER A 14 -40.33 -19.59 7.13
N PRO A 15 -39.95 -18.97 8.25
CA PRO A 15 -39.50 -17.59 8.28
C PRO A 15 -38.01 -17.46 7.97
N ALA A 16 -37.67 -16.30 7.43
CA ALA A 16 -36.34 -15.75 7.53
C ALA A 16 -35.90 -15.67 9.00
N ALA A 17 -34.78 -16.31 9.35
CA ALA A 17 -33.91 -15.94 10.48
C ALA A 17 -32.62 -16.77 10.36
N ALA A 18 -31.50 -16.15 9.97
CA ALA A 18 -30.50 -15.70 10.92
C ALA A 18 -29.68 -16.86 11.54
N GLY A 19 -28.61 -17.26 10.85
CA GLY A 19 -27.57 -18.14 11.37
C GLY A 19 -26.21 -17.60 10.95
N GLY A 20 -25.62 -16.77 11.82
CA GLY A 20 -24.54 -15.86 11.50
C GLY A 20 -23.24 -16.54 11.09
N ARG A 21 -22.73 -16.16 9.92
CA ARG A 21 -21.29 -16.11 9.71
C ARG A 21 -20.84 -14.70 10.08
N ARG A 22 -20.65 -14.48 11.38
CA ARG A 22 -19.77 -13.41 11.90
C ARG A 22 -18.36 -13.71 11.38
N GLN A 23 -18.05 -13.29 10.16
CA GLN A 23 -16.68 -12.99 9.82
C GLN A 23 -16.47 -11.55 10.27
N THR A 24 -16.04 -11.50 11.52
CA THR A 24 -15.54 -10.35 12.26
C THR A 24 -14.95 -9.30 11.34
N GLY A 25 -15.51 -8.09 11.40
CA GLY A 25 -14.88 -6.93 10.82
C GLY A 25 -13.41 -6.88 11.24
N SER A 26 -12.52 -6.84 10.26
CA SER A 26 -11.13 -6.42 10.47
C SER A 26 -11.11 -4.90 10.64
N THR A 27 -11.77 -4.43 11.69
CA THR A 27 -11.59 -3.08 12.21
C THR A 27 -10.16 -2.99 12.73
N GLY A 28 -9.26 -2.45 11.90
CA GLY A 28 -8.00 -1.83 12.31
C GLY A 28 -7.02 -2.68 13.13
N ARG A 29 -6.81 -3.95 12.78
CA ARG A 29 -5.71 -4.75 13.36
C ARG A 29 -4.63 -4.96 12.31
N GLY A 30 -3.36 -4.91 12.73
CA GLY A 30 -2.21 -5.27 11.89
C GLY A 30 -2.30 -6.71 11.34
N MET A 31 -1.25 -7.17 10.66
CA MET A 31 -1.20 -8.52 10.07
C MET A 31 -1.69 -9.57 11.08
N SER A 32 -2.62 -10.42 10.64
CA SER A 32 -3.14 -11.49 11.50
C SER A 32 -2.01 -12.47 11.84
N ALA A 33 -2.12 -13.14 13.00
CA ALA A 33 -1.13 -14.15 13.41
C ALA A 33 -0.96 -15.25 12.33
N GLU A 34 -2.04 -15.57 11.63
CA GLU A 34 -2.04 -16.51 10.50
C GLU A 34 -1.25 -15.97 9.29
N GLN A 35 -1.40 -14.69 8.95
CA GLN A 35 -0.62 -14.04 7.90
C GLN A 35 0.87 -14.03 8.24
N LEU A 36 1.23 -13.73 9.49
CA LEU A 36 2.61 -13.77 9.96
C LEU A 36 3.21 -15.19 9.90
N ALA A 37 2.44 -16.21 10.29
CA ALA A 37 2.87 -17.60 10.18
C ALA A 37 3.11 -18.01 8.71
N ARG A 38 2.21 -17.61 7.80
CA ARG A 38 2.36 -17.86 6.35
C ARG A 38 3.59 -17.14 5.77
N LEU A 39 3.88 -15.91 6.19
CA LEU A 39 5.10 -15.21 5.78
C LEU A 39 6.36 -15.85 6.36
N GLY A 40 6.31 -16.31 7.61
CA GLY A 40 7.37 -17.10 8.23
C GLY A 40 7.65 -18.40 7.47
N GLU A 41 6.62 -19.05 6.93
CA GLU A 41 6.77 -20.22 6.07
C GLU A 41 7.52 -19.88 4.77
N VAL A 42 7.19 -18.75 4.12
CA VAL A 42 7.94 -18.27 2.94
C VAL A 42 9.40 -17.98 3.31
N ALA A 43 9.64 -17.34 4.45
CA ALA A 43 10.99 -17.07 4.95
C ALA A 43 11.80 -18.35 5.19
N SER A 44 11.16 -19.41 5.72
CA SER A 44 11.82 -20.71 5.90
C SER A 44 12.26 -21.37 4.59
N ARG A 45 11.65 -20.98 3.45
CA ARG A 45 11.97 -21.47 2.11
C ARG A 45 13.07 -20.65 1.42
N LEU A 46 13.56 -19.56 2.03
CA LEU A 46 14.63 -18.72 1.47
C LEU A 46 15.86 -19.50 0.98
N PRO A 47 16.38 -20.53 1.70
CA PRO A 47 17.52 -21.30 1.21
C PRO A 47 17.25 -21.97 -0.15
N ARG A 48 15.99 -22.39 -0.40
CA ARG A 48 15.56 -22.99 -1.67
C ARG A 48 15.50 -21.94 -2.77
N TYR A 49 15.02 -20.73 -2.48
CA TYR A 49 15.03 -19.62 -3.43
C TYR A 49 16.44 -19.14 -3.78
N VAL A 50 17.35 -19.10 -2.80
CA VAL A 50 18.77 -18.82 -3.03
C VAL A 50 19.40 -19.91 -3.90
N LYS A 51 19.09 -21.19 -3.64
CA LYS A 51 19.54 -22.29 -4.49
C LYS A 51 19.01 -22.14 -5.92
N LEU A 52 17.74 -21.81 -6.09
CA LEU A 52 17.14 -21.54 -7.40
C LEU A 52 17.86 -20.40 -8.14
N ALA A 53 18.12 -19.29 -7.45
CA ALA A 53 18.88 -18.17 -8.00
C ALA A 53 20.26 -18.61 -8.52
N ARG A 54 21.01 -19.37 -7.71
CA ARG A 54 22.31 -19.93 -8.12
C ARG A 54 22.21 -20.84 -9.32
N LEU A 55 21.22 -21.73 -9.37
CA LEU A 55 21.00 -22.62 -10.51
C LEU A 55 20.75 -21.84 -11.80
N ILE A 56 19.90 -20.80 -11.74
CA ILE A 56 19.62 -19.93 -12.89
C ILE A 56 20.88 -19.16 -13.32
N LEU A 57 21.67 -18.64 -12.37
CA LEU A 57 22.93 -17.96 -12.66
C LEU A 57 23.98 -18.91 -13.28
N GLY A 58 23.99 -20.16 -12.83
CA GLY A 58 24.85 -21.24 -13.31
C GLY A 58 24.46 -21.79 -14.69
N LEU A 59 23.30 -21.44 -15.24
CA LEU A 59 22.94 -21.84 -16.61
C LEU A 59 23.89 -21.25 -17.67
N GLY A 60 24.73 -20.26 -17.32
CA GLY A 60 25.81 -19.76 -18.18
C GLY A 60 25.35 -19.14 -19.53
N PRO A 61 26.17 -18.31 -20.18
CA PRO A 61 25.91 -17.87 -21.55
C PRO A 61 26.00 -19.01 -22.58
N GLN A 62 26.81 -20.04 -22.27
CA GLN A 62 27.22 -21.08 -23.21
C GLN A 62 26.30 -22.30 -23.24
N ALA A 63 25.32 -22.43 -22.33
CA ALA A 63 24.49 -23.64 -22.27
C ALA A 63 23.52 -23.81 -23.45
N GLN A 64 23.57 -22.95 -24.46
CA GLN A 64 22.67 -22.94 -25.62
C GLN A 64 21.18 -22.96 -25.21
N VAL A 65 20.86 -22.49 -23.99
CA VAL A 65 19.49 -22.44 -23.49
C VAL A 65 18.87 -21.11 -23.92
N PRO A 66 17.81 -21.11 -24.74
CA PRO A 66 17.09 -19.89 -25.11
C PRO A 66 16.62 -19.14 -23.86
N GLY A 67 16.80 -17.81 -23.82
CA GLY A 67 16.30 -16.98 -22.73
C GLY A 67 17.07 -17.04 -21.41
N SER A 68 18.10 -17.88 -21.29
CA SER A 68 19.00 -17.95 -20.11
C SER A 68 19.63 -16.60 -19.77
N GLY A 69 20.08 -15.82 -20.76
CA GLY A 69 20.61 -14.47 -20.52
C GLY A 69 19.59 -13.51 -19.92
N ARG A 70 18.33 -13.57 -20.36
CA ARG A 70 17.24 -12.76 -19.78
C ARG A 70 16.91 -13.22 -18.36
N ALA A 71 16.89 -14.53 -18.12
CA ALA A 71 16.69 -15.09 -16.79
C ALA A 71 17.77 -14.62 -15.80
N ARG A 72 19.05 -14.66 -16.21
CA ARG A 72 20.17 -14.17 -15.40
C ARG A 72 20.04 -12.68 -15.09
N ARG A 73 19.67 -11.85 -16.05
CA ARG A 73 19.44 -10.41 -15.81
C ARG A 73 18.36 -10.16 -14.77
N PHE A 74 17.26 -10.91 -14.79
CA PHE A 74 16.24 -10.78 -13.74
C PHE A 74 16.78 -11.17 -12.36
N VAL A 75 17.51 -12.29 -12.25
CA VAL A 75 18.12 -12.69 -10.97
C VAL A 75 19.12 -11.67 -10.48
N LEU A 76 20.00 -11.17 -11.36
CA LEU A 76 20.98 -10.13 -11.02
C LEU A 76 20.31 -8.81 -10.61
N ALA A 77 19.24 -8.41 -11.30
CA ALA A 77 18.47 -7.22 -10.93
C ALA A 77 17.79 -7.38 -9.56
N GLY A 78 17.23 -8.55 -9.27
CA GLY A 78 16.69 -8.87 -7.95
C GLY A 78 17.75 -8.83 -6.86
N LEU A 79 18.92 -9.44 -7.09
CA LEU A 79 20.05 -9.38 -6.15
C LEU A 79 20.56 -7.95 -5.96
N ALA A 80 20.71 -7.20 -7.04
CA ALA A 80 21.13 -5.80 -6.99
C ALA A 80 20.15 -4.97 -6.15
N TYR A 81 18.84 -5.26 -6.22
CA TYR A 81 17.86 -4.63 -5.35
C TYR A 81 18.09 -4.96 -3.87
N LEU A 82 18.29 -6.24 -3.54
CA LEU A 82 18.55 -6.68 -2.16
C LEU A 82 19.82 -6.08 -1.55
N PHE A 83 20.83 -5.79 -2.38
CA PHE A 83 22.10 -5.21 -1.94
C PHE A 83 22.19 -3.70 -2.18
N ALA A 84 21.19 -3.07 -2.80
CA ALA A 84 21.17 -1.64 -3.03
C ALA A 84 20.75 -0.92 -1.74
N PRO A 85 21.55 0.03 -1.23
CA PRO A 85 21.15 0.89 -0.12
C PRO A 85 20.19 1.99 -0.61
N LEU A 86 19.06 1.62 -1.21
CA LEU A 86 18.03 2.56 -1.64
C LEU A 86 16.95 2.59 -0.56
N ASP A 87 17.13 3.53 0.37
CA ASP A 87 16.25 3.84 1.49
C ASP A 87 15.35 5.05 1.16
N PRO A 88 14.21 4.91 0.45
CA PRO A 88 13.27 6.01 0.24
C PRO A 88 12.14 6.07 1.29
N LEU A 89 12.10 5.17 2.29
CA LEU A 89 11.05 5.16 3.31
C LEU A 89 11.62 5.59 4.67
N PRO A 90 11.34 6.81 5.15
CA PRO A 90 11.88 7.30 6.42
C PRO A 90 11.40 6.41 7.58
N GLY A 91 12.30 5.54 8.07
CA GLY A 91 12.51 5.04 9.45
C GLY A 91 11.35 4.49 10.30
N PHE A 92 10.07 4.61 9.94
CA PHE A 92 8.96 4.37 10.87
C PHE A 92 8.23 3.04 10.70
N ILE A 93 8.55 2.23 9.68
CA ILE A 93 7.86 0.96 9.42
C ILE A 93 8.89 -0.16 9.16
N PRO A 94 9.51 -0.71 10.22
CA PRO A 94 10.55 -1.73 10.12
C PRO A 94 10.17 -2.98 9.31
N VAL A 95 8.88 -3.31 9.26
CA VAL A 95 8.34 -4.51 8.58
C VAL A 95 8.21 -4.32 7.05
N LEU A 96 8.08 -3.08 6.56
CA LEU A 96 7.88 -2.83 5.13
C LEU A 96 9.15 -3.02 4.30
N GLY A 97 10.33 -2.68 4.84
CA GLY A 97 11.60 -2.84 4.12
C GLY A 97 11.87 -4.30 3.74
N GLN A 98 11.67 -5.22 4.68
CA GLN A 98 11.94 -6.65 4.46
C GLN A 98 10.91 -7.33 3.55
N LEU A 99 9.64 -6.89 3.60
CA LEU A 99 8.58 -7.40 2.71
C LEU A 99 8.80 -6.95 1.26
N ASP A 100 9.31 -5.74 1.06
CA ASP A 100 9.60 -5.21 -0.27
C ASP A 100 10.79 -5.94 -0.92
N ASP A 101 11.85 -6.20 -0.17
CA ASP A 101 12.97 -7.02 -0.65
C ASP A 101 12.52 -8.42 -1.10
N LEU A 102 11.67 -9.07 -0.29
CA LEU A 102 11.13 -10.38 -0.61
C LEU A 102 10.20 -10.34 -1.83
N LEU A 103 9.39 -9.28 -1.95
CA LEU A 103 8.53 -9.05 -3.11
C LEU A 103 9.39 -8.98 -4.38
N VAL A 104 10.43 -8.15 -4.38
CA VAL A 104 11.30 -7.99 -5.54
C VAL A 104 12.08 -9.27 -5.85
N ALA A 105 12.58 -9.98 -4.84
CA ALA A 105 13.26 -11.27 -5.02
C ALA A 105 12.36 -12.31 -5.69
N LEU A 106 11.15 -12.52 -5.17
CA LEU A 106 10.21 -13.49 -5.72
C LEU A 106 9.73 -13.10 -7.12
N PHE A 107 9.50 -11.80 -7.35
CA PHE A 107 9.17 -11.28 -8.67
C PHE A 107 10.29 -11.55 -9.68
N ALA A 108 11.53 -11.23 -9.32
CA ALA A 108 12.70 -11.45 -10.16
C ALA A 108 12.87 -12.94 -10.52
N LEU A 109 12.75 -13.84 -9.54
CA LEU A 109 12.84 -15.28 -9.78
C LEU A 109 11.70 -15.79 -10.66
N ARG A 110 10.49 -15.28 -10.47
CA ARG A 110 9.33 -15.60 -11.31
C ARG A 110 9.56 -15.18 -12.77
N GLN A 111 10.02 -13.94 -12.99
CA GLN A 111 10.33 -13.46 -14.34
C GLN A 111 11.51 -14.19 -14.97
N ALA A 112 12.49 -14.59 -14.16
CA ALA A 112 13.60 -15.41 -14.59
C ALA A 112 13.12 -16.79 -15.07
N LEU A 113 12.27 -17.46 -14.30
CA LEU A 113 11.65 -18.73 -14.69
C LEU A 113 10.87 -18.57 -15.99
N ARG A 114 9.98 -17.57 -16.11
CA ARG A 114 9.18 -17.31 -17.33
C ARG A 114 10.04 -17.04 -18.57
N SER A 115 11.30 -16.65 -18.39
CA SER A 115 12.24 -16.44 -19.50
C SER A 115 12.91 -17.73 -19.97
N LEU A 116 12.83 -18.81 -19.21
CA LEU A 116 13.44 -20.11 -19.53
C LEU A 116 12.42 -21.04 -20.24
N PRO A 117 12.89 -21.97 -21.09
CA PRO A 117 12.04 -23.01 -21.67
C PRO A 117 11.46 -23.92 -20.58
N ALA A 118 10.23 -24.41 -20.79
CA ALA A 118 9.54 -25.33 -19.87
C ALA A 118 10.39 -26.50 -19.33
N PRO A 119 11.17 -27.24 -20.16
CA PRO A 119 11.99 -28.35 -19.64
C PRO A 119 13.10 -27.87 -18.71
N VAL A 120 13.67 -26.67 -18.96
CA VAL A 120 14.72 -26.09 -18.13
C VAL A 120 14.14 -25.55 -16.82
N GLN A 121 12.97 -24.89 -16.87
CA GLN A 121 12.25 -24.45 -15.67
C GLN A 121 11.99 -25.64 -14.73
N ALA A 122 11.41 -26.72 -15.26
CA ALA A 122 11.12 -27.92 -14.48
C ALA A 122 12.39 -28.54 -13.86
N ARG A 123 13.51 -28.53 -14.60
CA ARG A 123 14.79 -29.01 -14.09
C ARG A 123 15.30 -28.16 -12.92
N VAL A 124 15.37 -26.84 -13.07
CA VAL A 124 15.92 -25.95 -12.01
C VAL A 124 15.03 -25.89 -10.78
N LEU A 125 13.70 -25.94 -10.95
CA LEU A 125 12.73 -26.00 -9.86
C LEU A 125 12.89 -27.29 -9.05
N ARG A 126 12.92 -28.46 -9.72
CA ARG A 126 13.16 -29.75 -9.05
C ARG A 126 14.49 -29.77 -8.30
N GLN A 127 15.56 -29.27 -8.91
CA GLN A 127 16.87 -29.19 -8.26
C GLN A 127 16.86 -28.25 -7.04
N ALA A 128 16.08 -27.17 -7.08
CA ALA A 128 15.88 -26.27 -5.95
C ALA A 128 14.96 -26.86 -4.85
N GLY A 129 14.26 -27.96 -5.13
CA GLY A 129 13.24 -28.51 -4.23
C GLY A 129 12.00 -27.62 -4.16
N LEU A 130 11.68 -26.93 -5.25
CA LEU A 130 10.52 -26.06 -5.41
C LEU A 130 9.67 -26.54 -6.59
N ASP A 131 8.41 -26.13 -6.60
CA ASP A 131 7.52 -26.26 -7.74
C ASP A 131 6.99 -24.89 -8.17
N GLY A 132 6.46 -24.79 -9.39
CA GLY A 132 5.95 -23.53 -9.93
C GLY A 132 4.70 -23.01 -9.21
N VAL A 133 3.90 -23.90 -8.61
CA VAL A 133 2.67 -23.55 -7.88
C VAL A 133 3.03 -22.83 -6.58
N THR A 134 4.04 -23.36 -5.87
CA THR A 134 4.62 -22.82 -4.65
C THR A 134 5.23 -21.45 -4.89
N VAL A 135 6.04 -21.28 -5.93
CA VAL A 135 6.62 -19.96 -6.28
C VAL A 135 5.52 -18.93 -6.53
N GLU A 136 4.47 -19.30 -7.26
CA GLU A 136 3.37 -18.41 -7.58
C GLU A 136 2.49 -18.11 -6.35
N HIS A 137 2.26 -19.10 -5.50
CA HIS A 137 1.53 -18.94 -4.24
C HIS A 137 2.27 -17.99 -3.29
N ASP A 138 3.56 -18.21 -3.09
CA ASP A 138 4.39 -17.42 -2.18
C ASP A 138 4.53 -15.97 -2.69
N TRP A 139 4.62 -15.79 -4.02
CA TRP A 139 4.52 -14.46 -4.65
C TRP A 139 3.20 -13.75 -4.32
N ARG A 140 2.06 -14.45 -4.43
CA ARG A 140 0.74 -13.86 -4.10
C ARG A 140 0.64 -13.50 -2.63
N LEU A 141 1.08 -14.39 -1.74
CA LEU A 141 1.11 -14.14 -0.30
C LEU A 141 1.90 -12.87 0.04
N VAL A 142 3.11 -12.74 -0.50
CA VAL A 142 3.96 -11.58 -0.23
C VAL A 142 3.36 -10.31 -0.84
N ARG A 143 2.89 -10.36 -2.09
CA ARG A 143 2.26 -9.21 -2.75
C ARG A 143 1.02 -8.70 -2.02
N ASP A 144 0.14 -9.62 -1.62
CA ASP A 144 -1.10 -9.26 -0.96
C ASP A 144 -0.82 -8.79 0.47
N GLY A 145 0.15 -9.42 1.17
CA GLY A 145 0.67 -8.95 2.46
C GLY A 145 1.26 -7.53 2.40
N THR A 146 2.10 -7.22 1.40
CA THR A 146 2.65 -5.88 1.20
C THR A 146 1.55 -4.85 0.95
N ARG A 147 0.53 -5.18 0.16
CA ARG A 147 -0.64 -4.31 -0.08
C ARG A 147 -1.44 -4.05 1.19
N ASP A 148 -1.66 -5.08 2.00
CA ASP A 148 -2.40 -4.96 3.26
C ASP A 148 -1.68 -4.03 4.24
N VAL A 149 -0.35 -4.18 4.37
CA VAL A 149 0.48 -3.31 5.24
C VAL A 149 0.52 -1.88 4.72
N LEU A 150 0.68 -1.69 3.40
CA LEU A 150 0.65 -0.37 2.79
C LEU A 150 -0.71 0.32 3.01
N ALA A 151 -1.80 -0.41 2.82
CA ALA A 151 -3.15 0.11 3.02
C ALA A 151 -3.44 0.39 4.50
N ALA A 152 -2.97 -0.44 5.43
CA ALA A 152 -3.10 -0.20 6.87
C ALA A 152 -2.34 1.05 7.32
N THR A 153 -1.11 1.21 6.84
CA THR A 153 -0.26 2.38 7.11
C THR A 153 -0.87 3.64 6.51
N GLY A 154 -1.30 3.60 5.25
CA GLY A 154 -1.94 4.73 4.58
C GLY A 154 -3.24 5.16 5.26
N ARG A 155 -4.06 4.22 5.73
CA ARG A 155 -5.28 4.53 6.52
C ARG A 155 -4.93 5.16 7.87
N GLY A 156 -3.93 4.65 8.58
CA GLY A 156 -3.45 5.23 9.84
C GLY A 156 -2.99 6.68 9.67
N ALA A 157 -2.16 6.93 8.65
CA ALA A 157 -1.71 8.27 8.28
C ALA A 157 -2.88 9.18 7.86
N TRP A 158 -3.86 8.67 7.11
CA TRP A 158 -5.07 9.42 6.73
C TRP A 158 -5.94 9.82 7.93
N HIS A 159 -6.10 8.93 8.91
CA HIS A 159 -6.88 9.20 10.13
C HIS A 159 -6.18 10.20 11.06
N LEU A 160 -4.85 10.12 11.17
CA LEU A 160 -4.03 11.12 11.88
C LEU A 160 -4.04 12.47 11.14
N GLY A 161 -3.92 12.43 9.81
CA GLY A 161 -3.97 13.60 8.94
C GLY A 161 -5.28 14.37 9.07
N ARG A 162 -6.44 13.69 8.98
CA ARG A 162 -7.77 14.32 9.11
C ARG A 162 -8.06 14.88 10.50
N ARG A 163 -7.52 14.29 11.57
CA ARG A 163 -7.64 14.84 12.93
C ARG A 163 -6.69 16.02 13.16
N GLY A 164 -5.49 15.98 12.58
CA GLY A 164 -4.51 17.07 12.61
C GLY A 164 -4.94 18.29 11.78
N THR A 165 -5.55 18.11 10.61
CA THR A 165 -6.04 19.23 9.77
C THR A 165 -7.12 20.02 10.49
N GLY A 166 -8.08 19.37 11.16
CA GLY A 166 -9.11 20.08 11.92
C GLY A 166 -8.55 20.86 13.11
N ALA A 167 -7.47 20.39 13.75
CA ALA A 167 -6.80 21.12 14.81
C ALA A 167 -6.00 22.32 14.27
N LEU A 168 -5.24 22.14 13.18
CA LEU A 168 -4.47 23.19 12.51
C LEU A 168 -5.35 24.28 11.91
N VAL A 169 -6.48 23.91 11.26
CA VAL A 169 -7.46 24.85 10.73
C VAL A 169 -8.12 25.64 11.87
N ARG A 170 -8.48 25.00 12.99
CA ARG A 170 -9.05 25.71 14.14
C ARG A 170 -8.04 26.60 14.86
N LEU A 171 -6.77 26.20 14.92
CA LEU A 171 -5.69 27.02 15.48
C LEU A 171 -5.40 28.23 14.58
N GLY A 172 -5.35 28.02 13.25
CA GLY A 172 -5.18 29.08 12.26
C GLY A 172 -6.35 30.08 12.25
N LEU A 173 -7.59 29.60 12.35
CA LEU A 173 -8.77 30.46 12.49
C LEU A 173 -8.77 31.25 13.82
N ARG A 174 -8.31 30.64 14.92
CA ARG A 174 -8.18 31.33 16.23
C ARG A 174 -7.07 32.39 16.20
N LEU A 175 -5.92 32.10 15.64
CA LEU A 175 -4.81 33.06 15.49
C LEU A 175 -5.19 34.20 14.51
N GLY A 176 -5.87 33.90 13.41
CA GLY A 176 -6.40 34.90 12.48
C GLY A 176 -7.44 35.83 13.13
N SER A 177 -8.29 35.31 14.03
CA SER A 177 -9.27 36.12 14.77
C SER A 177 -8.65 37.08 15.79
N LEU A 178 -7.43 36.78 16.26
CA LEU A 178 -6.67 37.66 17.16
C LEU A 178 -5.94 38.76 16.36
N ALA A 179 -5.40 38.44 15.19
CA ALA A 179 -4.80 39.43 14.29
C ALA A 179 -5.83 40.44 13.73
N GLY A 180 -7.05 39.98 13.43
CA GLY A 180 -8.14 40.84 12.94
C GLY A 180 -8.61 41.90 13.96
N ARG A 181 -8.50 41.63 15.26
CA ARG A 181 -8.88 42.60 16.30
C ARG A 181 -7.82 43.68 16.54
N GLY A 182 -6.54 43.40 16.28
CA GLY A 182 -5.46 44.40 16.36
C GLY A 182 -5.45 45.39 15.20
N LEU A 183 -5.76 44.92 13.99
CA LEU A 183 -5.81 45.76 12.78
C LEU A 183 -6.99 46.75 12.78
N GLY A 184 -8.14 46.40 13.36
CA GLY A 184 -9.29 47.31 13.49
C GLY A 184 -9.04 48.52 14.40
N GLY A 185 -8.17 48.38 15.41
CA GLY A 185 -7.79 49.49 16.30
C GLY A 185 -6.77 50.44 15.68
N LEU A 186 -5.86 49.93 14.84
CA LEU A 186 -4.83 50.71 14.15
C LEU A 186 -5.40 51.55 13.00
N LEU A 187 -6.39 51.03 12.26
CA LEU A 187 -7.06 51.79 11.20
C LEU A 187 -7.95 52.92 11.76
N ARG A 188 -8.47 52.81 12.98
CA ARG A 188 -9.18 53.91 13.65
C ARG A 188 -8.26 55.02 14.15
N ARG A 189 -6.96 54.78 14.31
CA ARG A 189 -5.98 55.77 14.79
C ARG A 189 -5.30 56.54 13.65
N ALA A 190 -5.39 56.05 12.41
CA ALA A 190 -4.88 56.72 11.21
C ALA A 190 -5.92 57.66 10.54
N GLY A 191 -7.19 57.62 10.95
CA GLY A 191 -8.28 58.38 10.31
C GLY A 191 -8.51 59.81 10.78
N THR A 192 -7.72 60.35 11.71
CA THR A 192 -7.98 61.70 12.28
C THR A 192 -6.77 62.63 12.18
N ARG A 193 -6.30 62.91 10.96
CA ARG A 193 -5.55 64.15 10.66
C ARG A 193 -5.91 64.63 9.26
N LEU A 194 -7.12 65.16 9.11
CA LEU A 194 -7.42 66.11 8.03
C LEU A 194 -6.78 67.45 8.42
N PRO A 195 -5.89 68.04 7.59
CA PRO A 195 -5.38 69.38 7.86
C PRO A 195 -6.52 70.39 7.75
N ALA A 196 -6.78 71.08 8.86
CA ALA A 196 -7.74 72.15 8.97
C ALA A 196 -7.44 73.24 7.93
N GLY A 197 -8.47 73.59 7.15
CA GLY A 197 -8.43 74.70 6.22
C GLY A 197 -8.04 75.99 6.93
N GLN A 198 -6.87 76.53 6.59
CA GLN A 198 -6.52 77.90 6.90
C GLN A 198 -7.36 78.82 6.00
N ARG A 199 -8.30 79.54 6.62
CA ARG A 199 -8.82 80.80 6.10
C ARG A 199 -7.88 81.92 6.55
N PRO A 200 -7.49 82.81 5.62
CA PRO A 200 -7.59 84.24 5.92
C PRO A 200 -8.09 84.99 4.66
N GLY A 201 -8.77 86.13 4.70
CA GLY A 201 -9.19 87.01 5.76
C GLY A 201 -10.03 88.13 5.12
N ARG A 202 -11.00 88.66 5.87
CA ARG A 202 -11.68 89.91 5.55
C ARG A 202 -10.68 91.07 5.62
N ARG A 203 -10.61 91.90 4.58
CA ARG A 203 -10.32 93.33 4.72
C ARG A 203 -11.43 94.12 4.06
N ARG A 204 -12.06 94.96 4.87
CA ARG A 204 -12.92 96.08 4.48
C ARG A 204 -12.04 97.20 3.93
N SER A 205 -12.50 97.87 2.89
CA SER A 205 -12.48 99.33 2.68
C SER A 205 -13.31 99.59 1.43
#